data_AF-U9UBZ1-F1
#
_entry.id   AF-U9UBZ1-F1
#
_cell.length_a   1.000
_cell.length_b   1.000
_cell.length_c   1.000
_cell.angle_alpha   90.00
_cell.angle_beta   90.00
_cell.angle_gamma   90.00
#
_symmetry.space_group_name_H-M   'P 1'
#
loop_
_entity.id
_entity.type
_entity.pdbx_description
1 polymer ?
#
loop_
_entity_poly.entity_id
_entity_poly.type
_entity_poly.pdbx_seq_one_letter_code
_entity_poly.pdbx_strand_id
1 'polypeptide(L)'
;MKFPDKFSDETKRVLNIWADIIQKRHQGIDEDYSDPLLVIEYNQQGLRDRQMTEQDIGNVVRGTAGYPNIPFPNLTHQPQSDAVFAFNQLQAMDDAIHQLFLNFSNYRTGKQDAPVGRVFVIEFRRANTFEVSERLGVFD
;
A
#
# COMPACT_ATOMS: atom_id res chain seq x y z
N MET A 1 -7.72 16.70 1.97
CA MET A 1 -7.59 15.81 0.79
C MET A 1 -8.86 15.02 0.61
N LYS A 2 -9.24 14.65 -0.62
CA LYS A 2 -10.35 13.72 -0.87
C LYS A 2 -9.79 12.50 -1.62
N PHE A 3 -9.68 11.37 -0.94
CA PHE A 3 -9.27 10.11 -1.55
C PHE A 3 -10.39 9.52 -2.42
N PRO A 4 -10.05 8.68 -3.42
CA PRO A 4 -11.03 8.05 -4.30
C PRO A 4 -12.14 7.29 -3.54
N ASP A 5 -13.37 7.33 -4.06
CA ASP A 5 -14.52 6.66 -3.44
C ASP A 5 -14.38 5.14 -3.42
N LYS A 6 -13.54 4.58 -4.31
CA LYS A 6 -13.22 3.15 -4.40
C LYS A 6 -12.42 2.60 -3.21
N PHE A 7 -11.86 3.45 -2.36
CA PHE A 7 -11.17 3.00 -1.14
C PHE A 7 -12.18 2.78 -0.01
N SER A 8 -11.96 1.75 0.79
CA SER A 8 -12.72 1.52 2.01
C SER A 8 -12.57 2.70 2.98
N ASP A 9 -13.54 2.86 3.89
CA ASP A 9 -13.48 3.92 4.90
C ASP A 9 -12.29 3.74 5.85
N GLU A 10 -11.92 2.48 6.13
CA GLU A 10 -10.74 2.17 6.94
C GLU A 10 -9.45 2.56 6.21
N THR A 11 -9.32 2.25 4.92
CA THR A 11 -8.20 2.69 4.10
C THR A 11 -8.11 4.22 4.09
N LYS A 12 -9.23 4.93 3.87
CA LYS A 12 -9.26 6.40 3.91
C LYS A 12 -8.83 6.95 5.27
N ARG A 13 -9.22 6.30 6.37
CA ARG A 13 -8.81 6.68 7.73
C ARG A 13 -7.30 6.60 7.90
N VAL A 14 -6.68 5.48 7.50
CA VAL A 14 -5.23 5.27 7.58
C VAL A 14 -4.47 6.21 6.65
N LEU A 15 -5.00 6.46 5.45
CA LEU A 15 -4.42 7.39 4.48
C LEU A 15 -4.43 8.84 4.97
N ASN A 16 -5.48 9.28 5.65
CA ASN A 16 -5.51 10.62 6.24
C ASN A 16 -4.41 10.78 7.32
N ILE A 17 -4.18 9.75 8.14
CA ILE A 17 -3.10 9.75 9.14
C ILE A 17 -1.74 9.88 8.44
N TRP A 18 -1.47 9.07 7.42
CA TRP A 18 -0.22 9.17 6.64
C TRP A 18 -0.05 10.51 5.94
N ALA A 19 -1.12 11.05 5.35
CA ALA A 19 -1.08 12.36 4.72
C ALA A 19 -0.64 13.44 5.71
N ASP A 20 -1.20 13.46 6.92
CA ASP A 20 -0.82 14.43 7.97
C ASP A 20 0.65 14.28 8.38
N ILE A 21 1.15 13.04 8.48
CA ILE A 21 2.55 12.75 8.86
C ILE A 21 3.50 13.24 7.78
N ILE A 22 3.24 12.88 6.52
CA ILE A 22 4.06 13.23 5.37
C ILE A 22 4.07 14.75 5.19
N GLN A 23 2.92 15.41 5.27
CA GLN A 23 2.83 16.88 5.19
C GLN A 23 3.63 17.58 6.28
N LYS A 24 3.57 17.11 7.53
CA LYS A 24 4.36 17.67 8.63
C LYS A 24 5.86 17.45 8.42
N ARG A 25 6.26 16.29 7.90
CA ARG A 25 7.67 15.96 7.62
C ARG A 25 8.28 16.88 6.58
N HIS A 26 7.51 17.24 5.54
CA HIS A 26 7.96 18.07 4.43
C HIS A 26 7.48 19.52 4.53
N GLN A 27 7.09 19.97 5.72
CA GLN A 27 6.65 21.34 5.93
C GLN A 27 7.79 22.32 5.61
N GLY A 28 7.56 23.23 4.66
CA GLY A 28 8.56 24.22 4.23
C GLY A 28 9.57 23.71 3.21
N ILE A 29 9.40 22.49 2.70
CA ILE A 29 10.15 21.96 1.55
C ILE A 29 9.37 22.31 0.28
N ASP A 30 9.99 23.07 -0.62
CA ASP A 30 9.40 23.53 -1.88
C ASP A 30 9.71 22.60 -3.06
N GLU A 31 10.30 21.44 -2.78
CA GLU A 31 10.65 20.38 -3.73
C GLU A 31 9.66 19.21 -3.67
N ASP A 32 9.64 18.39 -4.71
CA ASP A 32 8.89 17.12 -4.68
C ASP A 32 9.58 16.17 -3.72
N TYR A 33 8.80 15.49 -2.89
CA TYR A 33 9.30 14.55 -1.90
C TYR A 33 8.74 13.14 -2.16
N SER A 34 9.60 12.15 -1.95
CA SER A 34 9.28 10.75 -2.24
C SER A 34 8.96 10.01 -0.94
N ASP A 35 7.69 10.11 -0.51
CA ASP A 35 7.12 9.24 0.52
C ASP A 35 5.88 8.53 -0.04
N PRO A 36 6.04 7.64 -1.04
CA PRO A 36 4.91 7.00 -1.67
C PRO A 36 4.25 6.01 -0.70
N LEU A 37 2.94 5.84 -0.85
CA LEU A 37 2.17 4.83 -0.13
C LEU A 37 1.71 3.76 -1.11
N LEU A 38 1.94 2.49 -0.74
CA LEU A 38 1.28 1.35 -1.35
C LEU A 38 -0.02 1.07 -0.61
N VAL A 39 -1.11 0.94 -1.35
CA VAL A 39 -2.44 0.63 -0.82
C VAL A 39 -2.95 -0.66 -1.45
N ILE A 40 -3.47 -1.56 -0.63
CA ILE A 40 -4.12 -2.79 -1.08
C ILE A 40 -5.57 -2.76 -0.61
N GLU A 41 -6.51 -2.71 -1.57
CA GLU A 41 -7.93 -2.93 -1.30
C GLU A 41 -8.22 -4.42 -1.43
N TYR A 42 -8.35 -5.09 -0.29
CA TYR A 42 -8.53 -6.54 -0.24
C TYR A 42 -9.91 -6.99 -0.70
N ASN A 43 -9.90 -8.06 -1.47
CA ASN A 43 -11.09 -8.84 -1.80
C ASN A 43 -11.18 -10.03 -0.83
N GLN A 44 -12.14 -9.95 0.10
CA GLN A 44 -12.35 -10.97 1.14
C GLN A 44 -12.72 -12.35 0.58
N GLN A 45 -13.22 -12.44 -0.66
CA GLN A 45 -13.42 -13.75 -1.30
C GLN A 45 -12.09 -14.35 -1.76
N GLY A 46 -11.23 -13.57 -2.42
CA GLY A 46 -9.92 -14.04 -2.89
C GLY A 46 -8.99 -14.46 -1.75
N LEU A 47 -9.05 -13.77 -0.62
CA LEU A 47 -8.36 -14.20 0.60
C LEU A 47 -8.89 -15.55 1.13
N ARG A 48 -10.21 -15.74 1.16
CA ARG A 48 -10.84 -16.98 1.62
C ARG A 48 -10.55 -18.17 0.71
N ASP A 49 -10.67 -18.00 -0.60
CA ASP A 49 -10.38 -19.05 -1.59
C ASP A 49 -8.96 -19.60 -1.45
N ARG A 50 -8.01 -18.70 -1.13
CA ARG A 50 -6.60 -19.02 -1.00
C ARG A 50 -6.16 -19.38 0.42
N GLN A 51 -7.08 -19.34 1.39
CA GLN A 51 -6.82 -19.55 2.83
C GLN A 51 -5.71 -18.64 3.37
N MET A 52 -5.80 -17.36 3.02
CA MET A 52 -4.81 -16.33 3.38
C MET A 52 -5.46 -15.21 4.17
N THR A 53 -4.62 -14.46 4.89
CA THR A 53 -4.99 -13.24 5.62
C THR A 53 -4.31 -12.02 5.00
N GLU A 54 -4.81 -10.83 5.32
CA GLU A 54 -4.16 -9.56 4.95
C GLU A 54 -2.72 -9.50 5.49
N GLN A 55 -2.48 -10.08 6.67
CA GLN A 55 -1.16 -10.18 7.29
C GLN A 55 -0.16 -10.99 6.44
N ASP A 56 -0.60 -12.10 5.82
CA ASP A 56 0.27 -12.90 4.95
C ASP A 56 0.78 -12.08 3.76
N ILE A 57 -0.10 -11.25 3.20
CA ILE A 57 0.22 -10.33 2.10
C ILE A 57 1.14 -9.22 2.61
N GLY A 58 0.82 -8.62 3.75
CA GLY A 58 1.64 -7.58 4.37
C GLY A 58 3.04 -8.06 4.74
N ASN A 59 3.21 -9.32 5.13
CA ASN A 59 4.53 -9.92 5.39
C ASN A 59 5.41 -9.97 4.14
N VAL A 60 4.83 -10.20 2.94
CA VAL A 60 5.59 -10.16 1.68
C VAL A 60 6.05 -8.73 1.38
N VAL A 61 5.19 -7.73 1.57
CA VAL A 61 5.56 -6.32 1.40
C VAL A 61 6.70 -5.95 2.35
N ARG A 62 6.55 -6.22 3.64
CA ARG A 62 7.55 -5.89 4.67
C ARG A 62 8.84 -6.71 4.56
N GLY A 63 8.77 -7.90 3.96
CA GLY A 63 9.91 -8.77 3.68
C GLY A 63 10.68 -8.41 2.40
N THR A 64 10.20 -7.45 1.61
CA THR A 64 10.87 -7.02 0.38
C THR A 64 12.18 -6.30 0.71
N ALA A 65 13.25 -6.62 -0.03
CA ALA A 65 14.53 -5.98 0.14
C ALA A 65 14.42 -4.46 -0.04
N GLY A 66 14.98 -3.70 0.91
CA GLY A 66 14.89 -2.24 0.88
C GLY A 66 13.58 -1.67 1.42
N TYR A 67 12.65 -2.49 1.91
CA TYR A 67 11.47 -2.01 2.65
C TYR A 67 11.93 -1.25 3.90
N PRO A 68 11.59 0.05 4.03
CA PRO A 68 12.01 0.82 5.17
C PRO A 68 11.18 0.42 6.39
N ASN A 69 11.84 0.22 7.53
CA ASN A 69 11.13 0.04 8.80
C ASN A 69 10.59 1.40 9.28
N ILE A 70 9.55 1.91 8.59
CA ILE A 70 8.88 3.16 8.95
C ILE A 70 7.82 2.80 9.99
N PRO A 71 8.02 3.12 11.28
CA PRO A 71 6.99 2.89 12.27
C PRO A 71 5.78 3.77 11.93
N PHE A 72 4.60 3.15 11.91
CA PHE A 72 3.35 3.91 12.02
C PHE A 72 3.42 4.71 13.33
N PRO A 73 3.18 6.03 13.34
CA PRO A 73 3.54 6.82 14.51
C PRO A 73 2.72 6.46 15.74
N ASN A 74 3.44 6.34 16.86
CA ASN A 74 3.00 6.32 18.25
C ASN A 74 1.47 6.23 18.47
N LEU A 75 0.95 5.01 18.40
CA LEU A 75 0.02 4.52 19.40
C LEU A 75 0.61 3.20 19.88
N THR A 76 0.88 3.13 21.18
CA THR A 76 1.47 2.03 21.93
C THR A 76 0.82 0.65 21.75
N HIS A 77 -0.18 0.48 20.87
CA HIS A 77 -1.05 -0.69 20.80
C HIS A 77 -1.67 -1.02 19.43
N GLN A 78 -1.35 -0.34 18.32
CA GLN A 78 -1.95 -0.71 17.02
C GLN A 78 -0.97 -1.49 16.12
N PRO A 79 -1.38 -2.64 15.55
CA PRO A 79 -0.57 -3.32 14.55
C PRO A 79 -0.36 -2.39 13.34
N GLN A 80 0.79 -2.52 12.69
CA GLN A 80 1.02 -1.87 11.39
C GLN A 80 -0.13 -2.22 10.44
N SER A 81 -0.63 -1.26 9.68
CA SER A 81 -1.66 -1.54 8.68
C SER A 81 -1.17 -2.59 7.69
N ASP A 82 -1.99 -3.60 7.41
CA ASP A 82 -1.78 -4.55 6.32
C ASP A 82 -2.39 -4.06 5.01
N ALA A 83 -3.11 -2.93 5.00
CA ALA A 83 -3.71 -2.35 3.79
C ALA A 83 -2.95 -1.14 3.25
N VAL A 84 -2.17 -0.44 4.09
CA VAL A 84 -1.44 0.78 3.70
C VAL A 84 0.00 0.72 4.21
N PHE A 85 0.95 0.75 3.28
CA PHE A 85 2.38 0.63 3.55
C PHE A 85 3.11 1.90 3.09
N ALA A 86 3.93 2.46 3.98
CA ALA A 86 4.72 3.64 3.67
C ALA A 86 6.11 3.25 3.17
N PHE A 87 6.57 3.94 2.13
CA PHE A 87 7.90 3.81 1.57
C PHE A 87 8.60 5.17 1.55
N ASN A 88 9.93 5.16 1.40
CA ASN A 88 10.77 6.36 1.25
C ASN A 88 11.37 6.49 -0.17
N GLN A 89 11.05 5.55 -1.05
CA GLN A 89 11.52 5.52 -2.43
C GLN A 89 10.57 4.68 -3.29
N LEU A 90 10.31 5.13 -4.52
CA LEU A 90 9.47 4.41 -5.48
C LEU A 90 10.04 3.03 -5.83
N GLN A 91 11.37 2.91 -5.96
CA GLN A 91 12.01 1.65 -6.34
C GLN A 91 11.68 0.50 -5.38
N ALA A 92 11.79 0.71 -4.07
CA ALA A 92 11.49 -0.33 -3.08
C ALA A 92 9.99 -0.70 -3.08
N MET A 93 9.11 0.26 -3.39
CA MET A 93 7.68 0.00 -3.54
C MET A 93 7.38 -0.80 -4.81
N ASP A 94 8.01 -0.46 -5.94
CA ASP A 94 7.88 -1.21 -7.19
C ASP A 94 8.42 -2.64 -7.04
N ASP A 95 9.53 -2.81 -6.30
CA ASP A 95 10.05 -4.13 -5.94
C ASP A 95 9.03 -4.91 -5.09
N ALA A 96 8.34 -4.25 -4.15
CA ALA A 96 7.32 -4.89 -3.32
C ALA A 96 6.08 -5.28 -4.15
N ILE A 97 5.64 -4.43 -5.07
CA ILE A 97 4.58 -4.76 -6.04
C ILE A 97 4.99 -5.97 -6.89
N HIS A 98 6.25 -6.03 -7.32
CA HIS A 98 6.77 -7.18 -8.04
C HIS A 98 6.75 -8.44 -7.17
N GLN A 99 7.14 -8.37 -5.90
CA GLN A 99 7.02 -9.51 -4.98
C GLN A 99 5.57 -9.96 -4.79
N LEU A 100 4.61 -9.04 -4.68
CA LEU A 100 3.19 -9.38 -4.63
C LEU A 100 2.74 -10.15 -5.88
N PHE A 101 3.13 -9.68 -7.07
CA PHE A 101 2.88 -10.39 -8.32
C PHE A 101 3.50 -11.78 -8.33
N LEU A 102 4.77 -11.90 -7.91
CA LEU A 102 5.47 -13.17 -7.92
C LEU A 102 4.81 -14.21 -7.01
N ASN A 103 4.27 -13.79 -5.86
CA ASN A 103 3.71 -14.68 -4.84
C ASN A 103 2.21 -14.95 -5.03
N PHE A 104 1.45 -13.98 -5.56
CA PHE A 104 -0.02 -14.00 -5.47
C PHE A 104 -0.74 -13.77 -6.80
N SER A 105 -0.04 -13.68 -7.93
CA SER A 105 -0.72 -13.63 -9.23
C SER A 105 -1.37 -14.99 -9.57
N ASN A 106 -2.64 -14.94 -9.97
CA ASN A 106 -3.36 -16.08 -10.53
C ASN A 106 -2.74 -16.49 -11.87
N TYR A 107 -2.37 -15.52 -12.72
CA TYR A 107 -1.66 -15.76 -13.98
C TYR A 107 -0.39 -16.61 -13.79
N ARG A 108 0.41 -16.33 -12.75
CA ARG A 108 1.61 -17.12 -12.45
C ARG A 108 1.30 -18.50 -11.89
N THR A 109 0.30 -18.60 -11.02
CA THR A 109 -0.02 -19.85 -10.31
C THR A 109 -0.93 -20.78 -11.11
N GLY A 110 -1.53 -20.29 -12.21
CA GLY A 110 -2.50 -21.01 -13.01
C GLY A 110 -3.85 -21.23 -12.30
N LYS A 111 -4.09 -20.53 -11.20
CA LYS A 111 -5.32 -20.65 -10.39
C LYS A 111 -6.43 -19.77 -10.97
N GLN A 112 -7.68 -20.18 -10.73
CA GLN A 112 -8.89 -19.43 -11.12
C GLN A 112 -9.63 -18.83 -9.90
N ASP A 113 -8.93 -18.71 -8.77
CA ASP A 113 -9.49 -18.12 -7.55
C ASP A 113 -9.82 -16.64 -7.79
N ALA A 114 -10.69 -16.04 -6.97
CA ALA A 114 -10.86 -14.59 -7.05
C ALA A 114 -9.53 -13.86 -6.76
N PRO A 115 -9.21 -12.74 -7.43
CA PRO A 115 -8.03 -11.93 -7.11
C PRO A 115 -8.05 -11.51 -5.64
N VAL A 116 -6.89 -11.49 -4.98
CA VAL A 116 -6.75 -11.13 -3.56
C VAL A 116 -7.12 -9.68 -3.26
N GLY A 117 -7.05 -8.80 -4.26
CA GLY A 117 -7.41 -7.41 -4.08
C GLY A 117 -7.06 -6.55 -5.28
N ARG A 118 -6.90 -5.26 -5.04
CA ARG A 118 -6.43 -4.26 -6.00
C ARG A 118 -5.31 -3.45 -5.39
N VAL A 119 -4.31 -3.11 -6.19
CA VAL A 119 -3.11 -2.40 -5.73
C VAL A 119 -3.11 -0.98 -6.26
N PHE A 120 -2.90 -0.02 -5.37
CA PHE A 120 -2.78 1.39 -5.69
C PHE A 120 -1.50 1.97 -5.13
N VAL A 121 -0.96 2.93 -5.87
CA VAL A 121 0.19 3.74 -5.48
C VAL A 121 -0.30 5.16 -5.28
N ILE A 122 0.06 5.75 -4.15
CA ILE A 122 -0.20 7.15 -3.83
C ILE A 122 1.12 7.89 -3.75
N GLU A 123 1.27 8.90 -4.59
CA GLU A 123 2.45 9.75 -4.66
C GLU A 123 2.08 11.15 -4.19
N PHE A 124 2.66 11.59 -3.07
CA PHE A 124 2.48 12.96 -2.58
C PHE A 124 3.35 13.92 -3.39
N ARG A 125 2.83 15.13 -3.59
CA ARG A 125 3.45 16.18 -4.39
C ARG A 125 3.44 17.50 -3.66
N ARG A 126 4.14 18.49 -4.23
CA ARG A 126 4.10 19.89 -3.78
C ARG A 126 2.66 20.40 -3.61
N ALA A 127 2.53 21.44 -2.78
CA ALA A 127 1.28 22.11 -2.48
C ALA A 127 0.19 21.21 -1.88
N ASN A 128 0.57 20.19 -1.10
CA ASN A 128 -0.34 19.25 -0.43
C ASN A 128 -1.27 18.51 -1.43
N THR A 129 -0.76 18.22 -2.62
CA THR A 129 -1.46 17.43 -3.62
C THR A 129 -0.94 15.99 -3.62
N PHE A 130 -1.70 15.08 -4.21
CA PHE A 130 -1.28 13.70 -4.38
C PHE A 130 -1.86 13.14 -5.69
N GLU A 131 -1.18 12.14 -6.23
CA GLU A 131 -1.72 11.32 -7.31
C GLU A 131 -1.98 9.91 -6.85
N VAL A 132 -2.98 9.27 -7.46
CA VAL A 132 -3.31 7.87 -7.22
C VAL A 132 -3.28 7.15 -8.55
N SER A 133 -2.44 6.12 -8.62
CA SER A 133 -2.38 5.22 -9.78
C SER A 133 -2.67 3.79 -9.36
N GLU A 134 -3.42 3.06 -10.17
CA GLU A 134 -3.68 1.63 -9.94
C GLU A 134 -2.63 0.80 -10.67
N ARG A 135 -2.15 -0.26 -10.03
CA ARG A 135 -1.26 -1.26 -10.64
C ARG A 135 -2.11 -2.48 -10.98
N LEU A 136 -2.44 -2.59 -12.27
CA LEU A 136 -3.30 -3.65 -12.80
C LEU A 136 -2.54 -4.98 -12.90
N GLY A 137 -3.26 -6.10 -12.85
CA GLY A 137 -2.67 -7.43 -13.08
C GLY A 137 -1.78 -7.97 -11.96
N VAL A 138 -1.71 -7.31 -10.80
CA VAL A 138 -0.83 -7.75 -9.70
C VAL A 138 -1.31 -9.08 -9.11
N PHE A 139 -2.63 -9.26 -8.94
CA PHE A 139 -3.23 -10.46 -8.35
C PHE A 139 -4.01 -11.32 -9.34
N ASP A 140 -4.14 -10.85 -10.57
CA ASP A 140 -4.79 -11.55 -11.68
C ASP A 140 -3.93 -12.69 -12.23
#